data_AF-A0A1V5Q0E3-F1
#
_entry.id   AF-A0A1V5Q0E3-F1
#
_cell.length_a   1.000
_cell.length_b   1.000
_cell.length_c   1.000
_cell.angle_alpha   90.00
_cell.angle_beta   90.00
_cell.angle_gamma   90.00
#
_symmetry.space_group_name_H-M   'P 1'
#
loop_
_entity.id
_entity.type
_entity.pdbx_description
1 polymer ?
#
loop_
_entity_poly.entity_id
_entity_poly.type
_entity_poly.pdbx_seq_one_letter_code
_entity_poly.pdbx_strand_id
1 'polypeptide(L)' 'MIYKVSYVIPSHAHPGAIVNQTYMPYVGEKVHLGDVWCEIMETKDLLPPHGEFAYIHVTCRVIPAPEPETISQ' A
#
# COMPACT_ATOMS: atom_id res chain seq x y z
N MET A 1 -1.70 -0.93 -17.69
CA MET A 1 -1.39 -1.90 -16.63
C MET A 1 -2.01 -1.51 -15.29
N ILE A 2 -2.66 -2.45 -14.62
CA ILE A 2 -3.28 -2.32 -13.29
C ILE A 2 -2.56 -3.26 -12.32
N TYR A 3 -2.14 -2.72 -11.18
CA TYR A 3 -1.53 -3.49 -10.10
C TYR A 3 -2.62 -3.86 -9.09
N LYS A 4 -2.87 -5.15 -8.91
CA LYS A 4 -3.74 -5.67 -7.85
C LYS A 4 -2.89 -5.84 -6.59
N VAL A 5 -2.99 -4.87 -5.68
CA VAL A 5 -2.12 -4.79 -4.52
C VAL A 5 -2.83 -5.31 -3.28
N SER A 6 -2.29 -6.38 -2.70
CA SER A 6 -2.72 -6.95 -1.41
C SER A 6 -1.90 -6.31 -0.29
N TYR A 7 -2.51 -5.37 0.42
CA TYR A 7 -1.97 -4.72 1.61
C TYR A 7 -2.16 -5.59 2.84
N VAL A 8 -1.07 -6.00 3.47
CA VAL A 8 -1.11 -6.77 4.72
C VAL A 8 -0.49 -5.95 5.84
N ILE A 9 -1.20 -5.81 6.95
CA ILE A 9 -0.74 -5.13 8.16
C ILE A 9 -0.54 -6.22 9.24
N PRO A 10 0.69 -6.71 9.45
CA PRO A 10 0.93 -7.74 10.47
C PRO A 10 0.51 -7.23 11.85
N SER A 11 0.00 -8.12 12.70
CA SER A 11 -0.33 -7.86 14.11
C SER A 11 -1.41 -6.82 14.39
N HIS A 12 -2.12 -6.31 13.37
CA HIS A 12 -3.22 -5.36 13.56
C HIS A 12 -4.59 -6.03 13.40
N ALA A 13 -5.59 -5.53 14.16
CA ALA A 13 -6.96 -6.05 14.12
C ALA A 13 -7.69 -5.68 12.81
N HIS A 14 -7.16 -4.73 12.04
CA HIS A 14 -7.71 -4.40 10.74
C HIS A 14 -7.34 -5.49 9.72
N PRO A 15 -8.34 -6.10 9.06
CA PRO A 15 -8.06 -6.95 7.91
C PRO A 15 -7.43 -6.04 6.86
N GLY A 16 -6.31 -6.48 6.28
CA GLY A 16 -5.68 -5.78 5.15
C GLY A 16 -6.66 -5.50 4.01
N ALA A 17 -6.19 -4.82 2.96
CA ALA A 17 -7.02 -4.42 1.83
C ALA A 17 -6.46 -4.95 0.51
N ILE A 18 -7.33 -5.23 -0.46
CA ILE A 18 -6.91 -5.43 -1.85
C ILE A 18 -7.39 -4.22 -2.65
N VAL A 19 -6.46 -3.47 -3.23
CA VAL A 19 -6.75 -2.24 -3.97
C VAL A 19 -6.11 -2.31 -5.36
N ASN A 20 -6.83 -1.84 -6.38
CA ASN A 20 -6.25 -1.65 -7.70
C ASN A 20 -5.49 -0.33 -7.74
N GLN A 21 -4.23 -0.39 -8.15
CA GLN A 21 -3.32 0.74 -8.29
C GLN A 21 -2.95 0.93 -9.77
N THR A 22 -2.73 2.17 -10.17
CA THR A 22 -2.26 2.50 -11.53
C THR A 22 -0.74 2.62 -11.62
N TYR A 23 -0.06 2.58 -10.47
CA TYR A 23 1.40 2.57 -10.36
C TYR A 23 1.88 1.43 -9.46
N MET A 24 3.15 1.05 -9.63
CA MET A 24 3.80 0.02 -8.81
C MET A 24 4.03 0.59 -7.40
N PRO A 25 3.48 -0.05 -6.34
CA PRO A 25 3.70 0.42 -4.97
C PRO A 25 5.17 0.26 -4.57
N TYR A 26 5.67 1.15 -3.72
CA TYR A 26 7.09 1.16 -3.33
C TYR A 26 7.29 1.25 -1.82
N VAL A 27 8.43 0.75 -1.35
CA VAL A 27 8.81 0.80 0.07
C VAL A 27 9.00 2.26 0.50
N GLY A 28 8.43 2.63 1.65
CA GLY A 28 8.39 3.98 2.20
C GLY A 28 7.16 4.80 1.76
N GLU A 29 6.36 4.30 0.82
CA GLU A 29 5.10 4.92 0.44
C GLU A 29 4.12 4.93 1.62
N LYS A 30 3.47 6.08 1.84
CA LYS A 30 2.42 6.25 2.85
C LYS A 30 1.06 6.12 2.19
N VAL A 31 0.26 5.18 2.67
CA VAL A 31 -1.08 4.88 2.13
C VAL A 31 -2.14 4.99 3.22
N HIS A 32 -3.33 5.44 2.84
CA HIS A 32 -4.48 5.50 3.72
C HIS A 32 -5.40 4.31 3.42
N LEU A 33 -5.55 3.40 4.37
CA LEU A 33 -6.33 2.17 4.22
C LEU A 33 -7.50 2.19 5.21
N GLY A 34 -8.68 2.56 4.72
CA GLY A 34 -9.85 2.76 5.59
C GLY A 34 -9.63 3.95 6.52
N ASP A 35 -9.47 3.69 7.81
CA ASP A 35 -9.28 4.70 8.87
C ASP A 35 -7.83 4.77 9.40
N VAL A 36 -6.91 3.99 8.82
CA VAL A 36 -5.51 3.92 9.28
C VAL A 36 -4.53 4.40 8.22
N TRP A 37 -3.53 5.16 8.66
CA TRP A 37 -2.36 5.47 7.85
C TRP A 37 -1.32 4.37 8.01
N CYS A 38 -0.74 3.97 6.89
CA CYS A 38 0.23 2.88 6.83
C CYS A 38 1.44 3.28 5.98
N GLU A 39 2.60 2.75 6.31
CA GLU A 39 3.80 2.83 5.49
C GLU A 39 4.13 1.44 4.93
N ILE A 40 4.41 1.37 3.63
CA ILE A 40 4.85 0.14 2.98
C ILE A 40 6.28 -0.18 3.39
N MET A 41 6.49 -1.35 3.98
CA MET A 41 7.79 -1.83 4.44
C MET A 41 8.42 -2.83 3.48
N GLU A 42 7.60 -3.54 2.72
CA GLU A 42 8.04 -4.54 1.75
C GLU A 42 7.07 -4.58 0.57
N THR A 43 7.60 -4.72 -0.65
CA THR A 43 6.85 -4.96 -1.88
C THR A 43 7.35 -6.25 -2.54
N LYS A 44 6.44 -7.14 -2.93
CA LYS A 44 6.74 -8.40 -3.62
C LYS A 44 5.78 -8.65 -4.77
N ASP A 45 6.32 -9.05 -5.91
CA ASP A 45 5.54 -9.60 -7.01
C ASP A 45 5.18 -11.05 -6.67
N LEU A 46 3.89 -11.36 -6.57
CA LEU A 46 3.45 -12.71 -6.21
C LEU A 46 3.42 -13.66 -7.41
N LEU A 47 3.11 -13.12 -8.58
CA LEU A 47 2.93 -13.87 -9.82
C LEU A 47 3.50 -13.04 -10.98
N PRO A 48 4.00 -13.70 -12.04
CA PRO A 48 4.29 -13.01 -13.29
C PRO A 48 3.06 -12.22 -13.76
N PRO A 49 3.25 -11.01 -14.31
CA PRO A 49 2.14 -10.26 -14.88
C PRO A 49 1.40 -11.05 -15.97
N HIS A 50 0.08 -10.89 -16.02
CA HIS A 50 -0.77 -11.56 -16.99
C HIS A 50 -1.61 -10.53 -17.75
N GLY A 51 -1.20 -10.25 -18.99
CA GLY A 51 -1.78 -9.18 -19.80
C GLY A 51 -1.59 -7.82 -19.12
N GLU A 52 -2.69 -7.11 -18.89
CA GLU A 52 -2.69 -5.78 -18.27
C GLU A 52 -2.69 -5.79 -16.73
N PHE A 53 -2.52 -6.96 -16.09
CA PHE A 53 -2.58 -7.08 -14.62
C PHE A 53 -1.29 -7.63 -14.02
N ALA A 54 -0.88 -7.07 -12.88
CA ALA A 54 0.15 -7.63 -12.01
C ALA A 54 -0.39 -7.83 -10.58
N TYR A 55 0.04 -8.88 -9.89
CA TYR A 55 -0.37 -9.18 -8.52
C TYR A 55 0.76 -8.88 -7.56
N ILE A 56 0.56 -7.87 -6.72
CA ILE A 56 1.56 -7.35 -5.82
C ILE A 56 1.13 -7.58 -4.39
N HIS A 57 2.03 -8.07 -3.57
CA HIS A 57 1.87 -8.14 -2.13
C HIS A 57 2.70 -7.05 -1.49
N VAL A 58 2.09 -6.29 -0.57
CA VAL A 58 2.83 -5.34 0.25
C VAL A 58 2.59 -5.60 1.72
N THR A 59 3.65 -5.52 2.49
CA THR A 59 3.60 -5.58 3.95
C THR A 59 3.72 -4.17 4.49
N CYS A 60 2.80 -3.77 5.37
CA CYS A 60 2.70 -2.43 5.88
C CYS A 60 2.88 -2.40 7.40
N ARG A 61 3.29 -1.24 7.92
CA ARG A 61 3.18 -0.89 9.34
C ARG A 61 2.21 0.28 9.50
N VAL A 62 1.42 0.28 10.56
CA VAL A 62 0.58 1.44 10.92
C VAL A 62 1.49 2.59 11.34
N ILE A 63 1.18 3.80 10.88
CA ILE A 63 1.86 5.04 11.24
C ILE A 63 0.83 6.08 11.70
N PRO A 64 1.25 7.11 12.47
CA PRO A 64 0.42 8.28 12.72
C PRO A 64 -0.01 8.94 11.40
N ALA A 65 -1.17 9.60 11.41
CA ALA A 65 -1.58 10.42 10.28
C ALA A 65 -0.48 11.46 9.96
N PRO A 66 -0.10 11.64 8.69
CA PRO A 66 0.86 12.67 8.33
C PRO A 66 0.33 14.03 8.76
N GLU A 67 1.19 14.83 9.39
CA GLU A 67 0.85 16.23 9.68
C GLU A 67 0.53 16.94 8.36
N PRO A 68 -0.54 17.75 8.30
CA PRO A 68 -0.82 18.54 7.12
C PRO A 68 0.39 19.41 6.85
N GLU A 69 1.05 19.19 5.70
CA GLU A 69 2.16 20.02 5.27
C GLU A 69 1.65 21.46 5.25
N THR A 70 2.14 22.27 6.19
CA THR A 70 1.86 23.70 6.20
C THR A 70 2.63 24.25 5.01
N ILE A 71 1.95 24.35 3.87
CA ILE A 71 2.47 25.06 2.71
C ILE A 71 2.53 26.53 3.11
N SER A 72 3.67 26.95 3.66
CA SER A 72 4.01 28.35 3.77
C SER A 72 4.17 28.88 2.34
N GLN A 73 3.20 29.70 1.93
CA GLN A 73 3.30 30.56 0.74
C GLN A 73 4.38 31.62 0.91
#